data_AF-D9PL37-F1
#
_entry.id   AF-D9PL37-F1
#
_cell.length_a   1.000
_cell.length_b   1.000
_cell.length_c   1.000
_cell.angle_alpha   90.00
_cell.angle_beta   90.00
_cell.angle_gamma   90.00
#
_symmetry.space_group_name_H-M   'P 1'
#
loop_
_entity.id
_entity.type
_entity.pdbx_description
1 polymer ?
#
loop_
_entity_poly.entity_id
_entity_poly.type
_entity_poly.pdbx_seq_one_letter_code
_entity_poly.pdbx_strand_id
1 'polypeptide(L)'
;MTNNKYNLVAESTQSTVVAEYAPEKKRAGHYQSEDALEKAFIKQLESQAYEYINITSESELVLNLRKQLEKLNNFTFSDTEWEQFFKSVIANPNQNIEEKTATIQEDSTKILNRDDGTFKNIDLIDKKNIHNNSLQVINQYATDDGQRANRYDVTVLVNGLPLVHIELKRRGVAIQEAFNQINRYQRESFWASSGLFEYVQLFIISNGTHTKYYSNTTRFQHIKDAKSGKVKKGKKSSNSFEFTSWWADASNKPITDLMDFANTFFAKHTILNILTRYCVFTSDKQLLAMRPYQIVATERILNRIEISTNYKKLGSIEAGGYIWHTTGSGKTLTSFKTAQLVSRLDYVDKVLFVVDRKDLDYQTMREYDKFEKGAANSNTSTSVLKKQLENPNSRIIITTIQKLD
;
A
#
# COMPACT_ATOMS: atom_id res chain seq x y z
N MET A 1 25.47 -4.42 -35.61
CA MET A 1 24.06 -4.81 -35.42
C MET A 1 24.02 -5.91 -34.38
N THR A 2 23.90 -5.55 -33.10
CA THR A 2 23.77 -6.51 -32.00
C THR A 2 22.31 -6.96 -31.93
N ASN A 3 22.10 -8.23 -32.28
CA ASN A 3 20.79 -8.87 -32.31
C ASN A 3 20.36 -9.17 -30.86
N ASN A 4 19.82 -8.16 -30.16
CA ASN A 4 19.12 -8.38 -28.90
C ASN A 4 17.86 -9.17 -29.20
N LYS A 5 17.94 -10.50 -29.07
CA LYS A 5 16.76 -11.35 -28.89
C LYS A 5 16.13 -10.94 -27.56
N TYR A 6 15.20 -9.99 -27.63
CA TYR A 6 14.26 -9.77 -26.55
C TYR A 6 13.47 -11.07 -26.38
N ASN A 7 13.80 -11.85 -25.34
CA ASN A 7 12.85 -12.82 -24.84
C ASN A 7 11.67 -11.99 -24.33
N LEU A 8 10.62 -11.91 -25.13
CA LEU A 8 9.38 -11.26 -24.75
C LEU A 8 8.77 -12.09 -23.60
N VAL A 9 9.22 -11.84 -22.37
CA VAL A 9 8.62 -12.38 -21.16
C VAL A 9 7.35 -11.59 -20.95
N ALA A 10 6.27 -12.01 -21.64
CA ALA A 10 4.90 -11.52 -21.54
C ALA A 10 4.77 -10.12 -20.91
N GLU A 11 4.66 -9.08 -21.75
CA GLU A 11 4.24 -7.75 -21.30
C GLU A 11 2.78 -7.86 -20.86
N SER A 12 2.58 -8.04 -19.55
CA SER A 12 1.26 -7.85 -18.97
C SER A 12 1.02 -6.35 -18.90
N THR A 13 0.00 -5.86 -19.58
CA THR A 13 -0.49 -4.48 -19.45
C THR A 13 -0.99 -4.17 -18.03
N GLN A 14 -0.95 -5.15 -17.13
CA GLN A 14 -1.38 -5.14 -15.73
C GLN A 14 -0.22 -5.39 -14.75
N SER A 15 1.04 -5.19 -15.17
CA SER A 15 2.16 -5.23 -14.22
C SER A 15 2.18 -3.97 -13.36
N THR A 16 2.31 -4.13 -12.04
CA THR A 16 2.37 -2.99 -11.12
C THR A 16 3.71 -2.26 -11.22
N VAL A 17 4.79 -3.02 -11.45
CA VAL A 17 6.14 -2.50 -11.64
C VAL A 17 6.50 -2.61 -13.12
N VAL A 18 6.94 -1.51 -13.71
CA VAL A 18 7.37 -1.47 -15.12
C VAL A 18 8.57 -2.39 -15.35
N ALA A 19 8.61 -3.06 -16.51
CA ALA A 19 9.66 -4.04 -16.83
C ALA A 19 11.05 -3.38 -16.92
N GLU A 20 11.14 -2.28 -17.66
CA GLU A 20 12.33 -1.46 -17.81
C GLU A 20 11.91 0.00 -17.89
N TYR A 21 12.66 0.89 -17.25
CA TYR A 21 12.41 2.32 -17.33
C TYR A 21 13.57 3.10 -17.99
N ALA A 22 13.21 3.81 -19.07
CA ALA A 22 14.07 4.78 -19.74
C ALA A 22 13.65 6.21 -19.31
N PRO A 23 14.51 6.94 -18.58
CA PRO A 23 14.22 8.31 -18.16
C PRO A 23 13.95 9.24 -19.33
N GLU A 24 13.08 10.22 -19.14
CA GLU A 24 12.88 11.25 -20.15
C GLU A 24 14.18 12.04 -20.38
N LYS A 25 14.49 12.29 -21.66
CA LYS A 25 15.73 12.99 -22.06
C LYS A 25 15.72 14.48 -21.67
N LYS A 26 14.55 15.09 -21.49
CA LYS A 26 14.38 16.50 -21.10
C LYS A 26 14.04 16.58 -19.63
N ARG A 27 15.06 16.76 -18.79
CA ARG A 27 14.84 17.10 -17.38
C ARG A 27 14.61 18.61 -17.24
N ALA A 28 13.70 19.01 -16.37
CA ALA A 28 13.57 20.41 -15.96
C ALA A 28 14.94 20.92 -15.46
N GLY A 29 15.21 22.21 -15.66
CA GLY A 29 16.49 22.83 -15.34
C GLY A 29 16.90 22.68 -13.86
N HIS A 30 18.16 23.00 -13.54
CA HIS A 30 18.75 22.82 -12.20
C HIS A 30 17.97 23.47 -11.04
N TYR A 31 17.14 24.48 -11.31
CA TYR A 31 16.33 25.18 -10.31
C TYR A 31 14.85 25.19 -10.70
N GLN A 32 14.00 24.74 -9.78
CA GLN A 32 12.54 24.78 -9.88
C GLN A 32 11.97 25.01 -8.46
N SER A 33 11.05 25.98 -8.32
CA SER A 33 10.40 26.26 -7.04
C SER A 33 9.45 25.12 -6.61
N GLU A 34 9.07 25.09 -5.34
CA GLU A 34 8.07 24.13 -4.81
C GLU A 34 6.73 24.25 -5.55
N ASP A 35 6.22 25.47 -5.70
CA ASP A 35 4.99 25.76 -6.46
C ASP A 35 5.06 25.25 -7.92
N ALA A 36 6.19 25.45 -8.59
CA ALA A 36 6.36 24.99 -9.97
C ALA A 36 6.49 23.46 -10.07
N LEU A 37 7.10 22.81 -9.06
CA LEU A 37 7.13 21.35 -8.96
C LEU A 37 5.73 20.78 -8.70
N GLU A 38 4.99 21.37 -7.76
CA GLU A 38 3.63 20.98 -7.41
C GLU A 38 2.70 21.06 -8.63
N LYS A 39 2.68 22.19 -9.33
CA LYS A 39 1.85 22.37 -10.53
C LYS A 39 2.20 21.37 -11.64
N ALA A 40 3.49 21.13 -11.88
CA ALA A 40 3.92 20.15 -12.87
C ALA A 40 3.50 18.73 -12.48
N PHE A 41 3.64 18.38 -11.19
CA PHE A 41 3.25 17.09 -10.66
C PHE A 41 1.74 16.86 -10.71
N ILE A 42 0.92 17.82 -10.29
CA ILE A 42 -0.54 17.73 -10.38
C ILE A 42 -0.98 17.55 -11.84
N LYS A 43 -0.43 18.34 -12.76
CA LYS A 43 -0.72 18.21 -14.20
C LYS A 43 -0.36 16.82 -14.74
N GLN A 44 0.71 16.22 -14.23
CA GLN A 44 1.06 14.85 -14.59
C GLN A 44 0.02 13.84 -14.08
N LEU A 45 -0.45 13.99 -12.84
CA LEU A 45 -1.52 13.15 -12.30
C LEU A 45 -2.83 13.32 -13.08
N GLU A 46 -3.20 14.54 -13.46
CA GLU A 46 -4.38 14.80 -14.30
C GLU A 46 -4.32 14.03 -15.63
N SER A 47 -3.13 13.99 -16.26
CA SER A 47 -2.92 13.19 -17.48
C SER A 47 -3.07 11.68 -17.28
N GLN A 48 -3.03 11.21 -16.01
CA GLN A 48 -3.18 9.81 -15.61
C GLN A 48 -4.56 9.51 -15.00
N ALA A 49 -5.57 10.27 -15.39
CA ALA A 49 -6.98 10.11 -14.99
C ALA A 49 -7.27 10.42 -13.52
N TYR A 50 -6.45 11.27 -12.89
CA TYR A 50 -6.80 11.89 -11.62
C TYR A 50 -7.65 13.13 -11.89
N GLU A 51 -8.76 13.26 -11.20
CA GLU A 51 -9.54 14.50 -11.22
C GLU A 51 -8.93 15.49 -10.22
N TYR A 52 -8.47 16.65 -10.69
CA TYR A 52 -8.08 17.74 -9.78
C TYR A 52 -9.33 18.39 -9.20
N ILE A 53 -9.36 18.55 -7.87
CA ILE A 53 -10.47 19.21 -7.17
C ILE A 53 -9.92 20.26 -6.23
N ASN A 54 -10.48 21.45 -6.32
CA ASN A 54 -10.20 22.53 -5.38
C ASN A 54 -11.10 22.38 -4.14
N ILE A 55 -10.60 21.68 -3.12
CA ILE A 55 -11.28 21.53 -1.83
C ILE A 55 -10.60 22.47 -0.82
N THR A 56 -11.36 23.43 -0.34
CA THR A 56 -10.89 24.51 0.54
C THR A 56 -11.39 24.37 1.98
N SER A 57 -12.36 23.50 2.21
CA SER A 57 -12.93 23.25 3.54
C SER A 57 -13.18 21.77 3.78
N GLU A 58 -13.34 21.42 5.05
CA GLU A 58 -13.66 20.04 5.43
C GLU A 58 -15.05 19.61 4.97
N SER A 59 -16.04 20.51 5.01
CA SER A 59 -17.39 20.21 4.54
C SER A 59 -17.39 19.82 3.06
N GLU A 60 -16.60 20.50 2.23
CA GLU A 60 -16.38 20.12 0.83
C GLU A 60 -15.72 18.74 0.68
N LEU A 61 -14.75 18.40 1.56
CA LEU A 61 -14.13 17.08 1.57
C LEU A 61 -15.14 15.98 1.91
N VAL A 62 -15.98 16.21 2.92
CA VAL A 62 -17.05 15.28 3.34
C VAL A 62 -18.11 15.11 2.26
N LEU A 63 -18.51 16.21 1.59
CA LEU A 63 -19.45 16.16 0.47
C LEU A 63 -18.87 15.41 -0.73
N ASN A 64 -17.59 15.63 -1.06
CA ASN A 64 -16.92 14.86 -2.11
C ASN A 64 -16.85 13.37 -1.75
N LEU A 65 -16.50 13.04 -0.50
CA LEU A 65 -16.51 11.64 -0.04
C LEU A 65 -17.87 10.98 -0.23
N ARG A 66 -18.97 11.63 0.19
CA ARG A 66 -20.34 11.14 -0.04
C ARG A 66 -20.56 10.81 -1.51
N LYS A 67 -20.32 11.79 -2.40
CA LYS A 67 -20.53 11.64 -3.84
C LYS A 67 -19.71 10.48 -4.43
N GLN A 68 -18.47 10.31 -4.01
CA GLN A 68 -17.63 9.23 -4.52
C GLN A 68 -18.09 7.85 -4.01
N LEU A 69 -18.53 7.74 -2.75
CA LEU A 69 -19.09 6.50 -2.21
C LEU A 69 -20.43 6.16 -2.87
N GLU A 70 -21.28 7.14 -3.12
CA GLU A 70 -22.54 6.98 -3.88
C GLU A 70 -22.26 6.43 -5.28
N LYS A 71 -21.28 7.02 -5.98
CA LYS A 71 -20.84 6.57 -7.30
C LYS A 71 -20.29 5.14 -7.29
N LEU A 72 -19.42 4.81 -6.34
CA LEU A 72 -18.81 3.48 -6.24
C LEU A 72 -19.88 2.40 -5.98
N ASN A 73 -20.85 2.72 -5.13
CA ASN A 73 -21.85 1.75 -4.63
C ASN A 73 -23.15 1.74 -5.43
N ASN A 74 -23.25 2.56 -6.48
CA ASN A 74 -24.47 2.82 -7.25
C ASN A 74 -25.68 3.02 -6.33
N PHE A 75 -25.55 3.97 -5.41
CA PHE A 75 -26.47 4.23 -4.31
C PHE A 75 -26.51 5.72 -3.99
N THR A 76 -27.62 6.21 -3.46
CA THR A 76 -27.76 7.59 -2.99
C THR A 76 -28.15 7.53 -1.52
N PHE A 77 -27.36 8.16 -0.65
CA PHE A 77 -27.72 8.24 0.77
C PHE A 77 -28.85 9.26 0.94
N SER A 78 -29.76 9.03 1.88
CA SER A 78 -30.48 10.14 2.50
C SER A 78 -29.51 10.99 3.35
N ASP A 79 -29.90 12.21 3.70
CA ASP A 79 -29.06 13.05 4.56
C ASP A 79 -28.88 12.43 5.96
N THR A 80 -29.93 11.79 6.49
CA THR A 80 -29.90 11.07 7.76
C THR A 80 -28.96 9.86 7.69
N GLU A 81 -29.09 9.05 6.63
CA GLU A 81 -28.22 7.88 6.40
C GLU A 81 -26.75 8.30 6.30
N TRP A 82 -26.47 9.37 5.54
CA TRP A 82 -25.12 9.89 5.38
C TRP A 82 -24.54 10.38 6.71
N GLU A 83 -25.29 11.20 7.46
CA GLU A 83 -24.82 11.75 8.72
C GLU A 83 -24.50 10.64 9.74
N GLN A 84 -25.38 9.64 9.85
CA GLN A 84 -25.19 8.50 10.73
C GLN A 84 -23.99 7.64 10.29
N PHE A 85 -23.92 7.29 9.01
CA PHE A 85 -22.82 6.49 8.46
C PHE A 85 -21.49 7.21 8.63
N PHE A 86 -21.43 8.49 8.29
CA PHE A 86 -20.23 9.30 8.43
C PHE A 86 -19.77 9.35 9.88
N LYS A 87 -20.62 9.71 10.84
CA LYS A 87 -20.24 9.85 12.26
C LYS A 87 -19.88 8.52 12.92
N SER A 88 -20.61 7.45 12.62
CA SER A 88 -20.45 6.16 13.33
C SER A 88 -19.41 5.23 12.69
N VAL A 89 -19.15 5.37 11.38
CA VAL A 89 -18.27 4.46 10.64
C VAL A 89 -17.00 5.16 10.15
N ILE A 90 -17.11 6.35 9.55
CA ILE A 90 -15.98 7.01 8.87
C ILE A 90 -15.20 7.92 9.83
N ALA A 91 -15.90 8.82 10.51
CA ALA A 91 -15.38 9.83 11.42
C ALA A 91 -15.66 9.47 12.88
N ASN A 92 -15.66 8.17 13.20
CA ASN A 92 -15.90 7.69 14.56
C ASN A 92 -14.75 8.15 15.48
N PRO A 93 -15.00 8.94 16.52
CA PRO A 93 -13.96 9.48 17.39
C PRO A 93 -13.25 8.41 18.24
N ASN A 94 -13.85 7.22 18.36
CA ASN A 94 -13.21 6.08 19.02
C ASN A 94 -12.24 5.33 18.09
N GLN A 95 -12.25 5.63 16.79
CA GLN A 95 -11.33 5.03 15.83
C GLN A 95 -10.07 5.87 15.67
N ASN A 96 -8.94 5.25 15.94
CA ASN A 96 -7.62 5.81 15.67
C ASN A 96 -7.08 5.33 14.31
N ILE A 97 -5.86 5.75 14.00
CA ILE A 97 -5.18 5.47 12.73
C ILE A 97 -4.99 3.98 12.46
N GLU A 98 -4.75 3.17 13.49
CA GLU A 98 -4.60 1.72 13.36
C GLU A 98 -5.94 1.09 12.94
N GLU A 99 -7.07 1.55 13.47
CA GLU A 99 -8.42 1.08 13.13
C GLU A 99 -8.87 1.56 11.73
N LYS A 100 -8.50 2.78 11.35
CA LYS A 100 -8.73 3.30 9.99
C LYS A 100 -7.87 2.57 8.96
N THR A 101 -6.64 2.25 9.31
CA THR A 101 -5.78 1.37 8.49
C THR A 101 -6.37 -0.03 8.36
N ALA A 102 -6.87 -0.63 9.46
CA ALA A 102 -7.54 -1.91 9.42
C ALA A 102 -8.79 -1.88 8.52
N THR A 103 -9.57 -0.80 8.58
CA THR A 103 -10.71 -0.57 7.68
C THR A 103 -10.27 -0.58 6.22
N ILE A 104 -9.19 0.12 5.86
CA ILE A 104 -8.71 0.10 4.46
C ILE A 104 -8.13 -1.26 4.07
N GLN A 105 -7.35 -1.91 4.93
CA GLN A 105 -6.56 -3.09 4.55
C GLN A 105 -7.32 -4.41 4.69
N GLU A 106 -8.22 -4.52 5.68
CA GLU A 106 -8.91 -5.75 6.07
C GLU A 106 -10.43 -5.66 5.83
N ASP A 107 -11.08 -4.59 6.28
CA ASP A 107 -12.54 -4.48 6.34
C ASP A 107 -13.07 -3.21 5.66
N SER A 108 -12.93 -3.17 4.33
CA SER A 108 -13.26 -1.99 3.51
C SER A 108 -14.73 -1.92 3.10
N THR A 109 -15.55 -2.86 3.54
CA THR A 109 -17.00 -2.91 3.27
C THR A 109 -17.73 -2.74 4.58
N LYS A 110 -18.56 -1.69 4.70
CA LYS A 110 -19.22 -1.34 5.95
C LYS A 110 -20.73 -1.44 5.80
N ILE A 111 -21.41 -1.82 6.87
CA ILE A 111 -22.86 -1.94 6.88
C ILE A 111 -23.48 -0.56 7.13
N LEU A 112 -24.39 -0.16 6.24
CA LEU A 112 -25.31 0.95 6.43
C LEU A 112 -26.66 0.40 6.90
N ASN A 113 -27.17 0.95 8.01
CA ASN A 113 -28.56 0.77 8.41
C ASN A 113 -29.39 1.84 7.71
N ARG A 114 -30.34 1.42 6.87
CA ARG A 114 -31.13 2.32 6.04
C ARG A 114 -32.35 2.84 6.79
N ASP A 115 -32.88 3.97 6.34
CA ASP A 115 -34.06 4.60 6.96
C ASP A 115 -35.31 3.69 6.92
N ASP A 116 -35.39 2.79 5.95
CA ASP A 116 -36.46 1.79 5.80
C ASP A 116 -36.29 0.55 6.70
N GLY A 117 -35.26 0.52 7.55
CA GLY A 117 -34.94 -0.60 8.44
C GLY A 117 -34.17 -1.75 7.77
N THR A 118 -33.86 -1.64 6.48
CA THR A 118 -33.00 -2.62 5.78
C THR A 118 -31.52 -2.32 5.96
N PHE A 119 -30.66 -3.25 5.53
CA PHE A 119 -29.21 -3.08 5.57
C PHE A 119 -28.62 -3.07 4.16
N LYS A 120 -27.56 -2.27 3.95
CA LYS A 120 -26.78 -2.29 2.70
C LYS A 120 -25.29 -2.31 3.01
N ASN A 121 -24.54 -3.11 2.27
CA ASN A 121 -23.08 -3.07 2.28
C ASN A 121 -22.59 -1.90 1.42
N ILE A 122 -21.75 -1.06 2.01
CA ILE A 122 -21.11 0.09 1.39
C ILE A 122 -19.61 -0.19 1.31
N ASP A 123 -19.11 -0.37 0.10
CA ASP A 123 -17.69 -0.48 -0.19
C ASP A 123 -17.03 0.90 -0.14
N LEU A 124 -15.96 1.03 0.63
CA LEU A 124 -15.09 2.21 0.64
C LEU A 124 -14.06 2.15 -0.48
N ILE A 125 -13.61 0.93 -0.81
CA ILE A 125 -12.67 0.63 -1.89
C ILE A 125 -13.04 -0.71 -2.51
N ASP A 126 -13.19 -0.75 -3.83
CA ASP A 126 -13.33 -2.00 -4.58
C ASP A 126 -11.96 -2.66 -4.76
N LYS A 127 -11.66 -3.67 -3.94
CA LYS A 127 -10.42 -4.47 -4.02
C LYS A 127 -10.48 -5.58 -5.06
N LYS A 128 -11.67 -5.93 -5.54
CA LYS A 128 -11.86 -6.99 -6.54
C LYS A 128 -11.57 -6.44 -7.94
N ASN A 129 -12.20 -5.31 -8.27
CA ASN A 129 -12.01 -4.59 -9.53
C ASN A 129 -11.46 -3.19 -9.24
N ILE A 130 -10.15 -3.12 -9.04
CA ILE A 130 -9.49 -1.89 -8.58
C ILE A 130 -9.79 -0.67 -9.47
N HIS A 131 -10.04 -0.87 -10.77
CA HIS A 131 -10.29 0.22 -11.72
C HIS A 131 -11.63 0.93 -11.52
N ASN A 132 -12.57 0.34 -10.77
CA ASN A 132 -13.83 0.97 -10.36
C ASN A 132 -13.59 2.13 -9.37
N ASN A 133 -12.46 2.12 -8.67
CA ASN A 133 -12.12 3.22 -7.77
C ASN A 133 -11.79 4.49 -8.58
N SER A 134 -12.28 5.62 -8.08
CA SER A 134 -12.00 6.95 -8.62
C SER A 134 -10.78 7.56 -7.91
N LEU A 135 -9.92 8.22 -8.69
CA LEU A 135 -8.73 8.90 -8.19
C LEU A 135 -8.91 10.39 -8.35
N GLN A 136 -8.64 11.14 -7.29
CA GLN A 136 -8.69 12.59 -7.28
C GLN A 136 -7.42 13.13 -6.64
N VAL A 137 -7.06 14.36 -6.96
CA VAL A 137 -5.92 15.04 -6.37
C VAL A 137 -6.33 16.42 -5.87
N ILE A 138 -5.93 16.73 -4.63
CA ILE A 138 -6.11 18.02 -4.00
C ILE A 138 -4.75 18.56 -3.55
N ASN A 139 -4.62 19.88 -3.44
CA ASN A 139 -3.46 20.55 -2.89
C ASN A 139 -3.90 21.63 -1.90
N GLN A 140 -2.98 22.03 -1.01
CA GLN A 140 -3.16 23.21 -0.13
C GLN A 140 -4.39 23.15 0.79
N TYR A 141 -4.81 21.95 1.21
CA TYR A 141 -5.87 21.78 2.20
C TYR A 141 -5.42 22.35 3.56
N ALA A 142 -6.06 23.44 4.00
CA ALA A 142 -5.84 24.05 5.30
C ALA A 142 -7.13 24.00 6.12
N THR A 143 -7.04 23.49 7.36
CA THR A 143 -8.14 23.61 8.33
C THR A 143 -8.18 25.03 8.88
N ASP A 144 -9.37 25.58 9.11
CA ASP A 144 -9.63 26.97 9.51
C ASP A 144 -8.84 27.45 10.75
N ASP A 145 -8.32 26.54 11.57
CA ASP A 145 -7.52 26.82 12.78
C ASP A 145 -6.01 27.05 12.54
N GLY A 146 -5.53 26.96 11.29
CA GLY A 146 -4.10 26.95 10.97
C GLY A 146 -3.53 28.29 10.53
N GLN A 147 -3.00 29.11 11.45
CA GLN A 147 -2.08 30.19 11.08
C GLN A 147 -0.76 29.61 10.54
N ARG A 148 -0.61 29.50 9.21
CA ARG A 148 0.61 29.88 8.45
C ARG A 148 0.52 29.51 6.97
N ALA A 149 0.83 30.50 6.13
CA ALA A 149 1.05 30.40 4.70
C ALA A 149 2.31 29.57 4.36
N ASN A 150 2.20 28.79 3.28
CA ASN A 150 3.22 27.94 2.63
C ASN A 150 3.25 26.48 3.09
N ARG A 151 2.23 25.71 2.70
CA ARG A 151 2.32 24.25 2.63
C ARG A 151 2.05 23.78 1.21
N TYR A 152 3.12 23.35 0.55
CA TYR A 152 3.10 22.75 -0.78
C TYR A 152 2.97 21.23 -0.63
N ASP A 153 1.75 20.81 -0.28
CA ASP A 153 1.40 19.41 -0.08
C ASP A 153 0.34 18.99 -1.08
N VAL A 154 0.50 17.78 -1.61
CA VAL A 154 -0.45 17.16 -2.53
C VAL A 154 -1.03 15.92 -1.85
N THR A 155 -2.34 15.75 -1.92
CA THR A 155 -3.01 14.56 -1.38
C THR A 155 -3.80 13.89 -2.49
N VAL A 156 -3.61 12.57 -2.63
CA VAL A 156 -4.41 11.74 -3.52
C VAL A 156 -5.56 11.14 -2.72
N LEU A 157 -6.77 11.37 -3.23
CA LEU A 157 -7.98 10.77 -2.72
C LEU A 157 -8.33 9.53 -3.55
N VAL A 158 -8.72 8.45 -2.89
CA VAL A 158 -9.29 7.26 -3.51
C VAL A 158 -10.73 7.16 -3.04
N ASN A 159 -11.68 7.29 -3.96
CA ASN A 159 -13.10 7.44 -3.66
C ASN A 159 -13.39 8.52 -2.61
N GLY A 160 -12.66 9.64 -2.67
CA GLY A 160 -12.79 10.76 -1.73
C GLY A 160 -12.05 10.58 -0.39
N LEU A 161 -11.51 9.40 -0.07
CA LEU A 161 -10.71 9.18 1.13
C LEU A 161 -9.23 9.57 0.88
N PRO A 162 -8.58 10.36 1.76
CA PRO A 162 -7.16 10.67 1.62
C PRO A 162 -6.31 9.45 1.97
N LEU A 163 -5.76 8.76 0.96
CA LEU A 163 -4.97 7.54 1.17
C LEU A 163 -3.47 7.74 0.94
N VAL A 164 -3.08 8.78 0.21
CA VAL A 164 -1.68 9.04 -0.10
C VAL A 164 -1.39 10.52 0.06
N HIS A 165 -0.36 10.85 0.83
CA HIS A 165 0.06 12.22 1.08
C HIS A 165 1.48 12.45 0.59
N ILE A 166 1.70 13.56 -0.11
CA ILE A 166 2.95 13.89 -0.79
C ILE A 166 3.45 15.23 -0.26
N GLU A 167 4.64 15.23 0.32
CA GLU A 167 5.35 16.44 0.74
C GLU A 167 6.43 16.76 -0.29
N LEU A 168 6.34 17.96 -0.88
CA LEU A 168 7.30 18.44 -1.86
C LEU A 168 8.27 19.44 -1.23
N LYS A 169 9.52 19.38 -1.71
CA LYS A 169 10.57 20.36 -1.44
C LYS A 169 11.18 20.85 -2.74
N ARG A 170 11.71 22.08 -2.70
CA ARG A 170 12.45 22.66 -3.83
C ARG A 170 13.70 21.83 -4.14
N ARG A 171 14.09 21.81 -5.42
CA ARG A 171 15.34 21.17 -5.85
C ARG A 171 16.54 21.78 -5.09
N GLY A 172 17.51 20.93 -4.73
CA GLY A 172 18.72 21.32 -3.98
C GLY A 172 18.60 21.19 -2.46
N VAL A 173 17.40 21.04 -1.90
CA VAL A 173 17.19 20.72 -0.48
C VAL A 173 17.37 19.22 -0.24
N ALA A 174 17.96 18.83 0.89
CA ALA A 174 18.08 17.42 1.24
C ALA A 174 16.69 16.80 1.47
N ILE A 175 16.39 15.67 0.82
CA ILE A 175 15.09 14.97 0.96
C ILE A 175 14.76 14.57 2.41
N GLN A 176 15.78 14.43 3.27
CA GLN A 176 15.60 14.19 4.71
C GLN A 176 14.88 15.33 5.42
N GLU A 177 14.98 16.57 4.92
CA GLU A 177 14.22 17.71 5.47
C GLU A 177 12.72 17.53 5.25
N ALA A 178 12.30 17.00 4.09
CA ALA A 178 10.90 16.65 3.83
C ALA A 178 10.40 15.60 4.84
N PHE A 179 11.21 14.56 5.10
CA PHE A 179 10.89 13.54 6.11
C PHE A 179 10.74 14.13 7.53
N ASN A 180 11.61 15.10 7.88
CA ASN A 180 11.58 15.74 9.19
C ASN A 180 10.40 16.71 9.36
N GLN A 181 9.98 17.40 8.30
CA GLN A 181 8.84 18.33 8.32
C GLN A 181 7.52 17.61 8.62
N ILE A 182 7.38 16.38 8.12
CA ILE A 182 6.21 15.54 8.37
C ILE A 182 6.00 15.22 9.87
N ASN A 183 7.02 15.34 10.72
CA ASN A 183 6.87 15.17 12.17
C ASN A 183 6.04 16.30 12.83
N ARG A 184 5.84 17.45 12.16
CA ARG A 184 5.10 18.60 12.72
C ARG A 184 3.58 18.42 12.69
N TYR A 185 3.03 17.71 11.70
CA TYR A 185 1.57 17.55 11.58
C TYR A 185 0.94 16.77 12.74
N GLN A 186 1.69 16.03 13.55
CA GLN A 186 1.15 15.35 14.74
C GLN A 186 0.78 16.31 15.89
N ARG A 187 1.26 17.57 15.83
CA ARG A 187 1.07 18.58 16.88
C ARG A 187 0.08 19.68 16.49
N GLU A 188 -0.31 19.75 15.23
CA GLU A 188 -1.16 20.81 14.67
C GLU A 188 -2.43 20.20 14.07
N SER A 189 -3.46 21.02 13.93
CA SER A 189 -4.88 20.74 13.61
C SER A 189 -5.19 19.86 12.39
N PHE A 190 -4.18 19.34 11.68
CA PHE A 190 -4.29 18.41 10.55
C PHE A 190 -5.07 17.12 10.88
N TRP A 191 -5.09 16.73 12.17
CA TRP A 191 -5.84 15.58 12.68
C TRP A 191 -7.00 15.96 13.60
N ALA A 192 -7.23 17.26 13.86
CA ALA A 192 -8.08 17.71 14.97
C ALA A 192 -9.57 17.78 14.65
N SER A 193 -9.98 17.61 13.38
CA SER A 193 -11.40 17.62 13.00
C SER A 193 -11.99 16.20 12.79
N SER A 194 -12.69 15.90 11.70
CA SER A 194 -13.34 14.60 11.43
C SER A 194 -12.39 13.39 11.34
N GLY A 195 -11.08 13.63 11.42
CA GLY A 195 -10.05 12.61 11.37
C GLY A 195 -9.92 11.94 10.00
N LEU A 196 -10.41 12.53 8.91
CA LEU A 196 -10.32 11.90 7.58
C LEU A 196 -8.89 11.63 7.12
N PHE A 197 -7.94 12.52 7.44
CA PHE A 197 -6.53 12.29 7.10
C PHE A 197 -5.92 11.08 7.81
N GLU A 198 -6.55 10.55 8.88
CA GLU A 198 -6.14 9.30 9.57
C GLU A 198 -6.24 8.06 8.68
N TYR A 199 -6.91 8.17 7.53
CA TYR A 199 -6.94 7.14 6.50
C TYR A 199 -5.67 7.07 5.63
N VAL A 200 -4.74 8.02 5.73
CA VAL A 200 -3.51 7.99 4.92
C VAL A 200 -2.74 6.69 5.14
N GLN A 201 -2.48 5.97 4.06
CA GLN A 201 -1.77 4.70 4.04
C GLN A 201 -0.29 4.89 3.69
N LEU A 202 -0.01 5.76 2.71
CA LEU A 202 1.33 6.00 2.18
C LEU A 202 1.70 7.48 2.26
N PHE A 203 2.97 7.71 2.56
CA PHE A 203 3.60 9.01 2.42
C PHE A 203 4.63 8.95 1.31
N ILE A 204 4.70 10.01 0.52
CA ILE A 204 5.76 10.25 -0.45
C ILE A 204 6.45 11.57 -0.08
N ILE A 205 7.78 11.55 -0.16
CA ILE A 205 8.62 12.73 0.01
C ILE A 205 9.43 12.92 -1.26
N SER A 206 9.50 14.15 -1.74
CA SER A 206 10.31 14.47 -2.92
C SER A 206 10.96 15.84 -2.81
N ASN A 207 12.16 15.98 -3.37
CA ASN A 207 12.79 17.26 -3.65
C ASN A 207 12.89 17.53 -5.17
N GLY A 208 12.06 16.87 -5.98
CA GLY A 208 12.11 16.87 -7.44
C GLY A 208 13.12 15.89 -8.03
N THR A 209 14.35 15.83 -7.49
CA THR A 209 15.41 14.93 -8.00
C THR A 209 15.36 13.52 -7.41
N HIS A 210 14.91 13.43 -6.17
CA HIS A 210 14.86 12.23 -5.37
C HIS A 210 13.48 12.13 -4.75
N THR A 211 12.85 10.99 -4.96
CA THR A 211 11.50 10.68 -4.49
C THR A 211 11.51 9.34 -3.79
N LYS A 212 10.94 9.30 -2.58
CA LYS A 212 10.82 8.07 -1.80
C LYS A 212 9.42 7.93 -1.22
N TYR A 213 9.00 6.70 -0.98
CA TYR A 213 7.74 6.38 -0.36
C TYR A 213 7.92 5.52 0.90
N TYR A 214 6.94 5.57 1.80
CA TYR A 214 6.89 4.75 3.01
C TYR A 214 5.46 4.64 3.54
N SER A 215 5.21 3.64 4.39
CA SER A 215 3.91 3.45 5.01
C SER A 215 3.71 4.38 6.21
N ASN A 216 2.43 4.62 6.54
CA ASN A 216 2.05 5.47 7.66
C ASN A 216 2.67 5.03 9.00
N THR A 217 2.78 3.72 9.24
CA THR A 217 3.36 3.21 10.49
C THR A 217 4.84 3.54 10.67
N THR A 218 5.65 3.52 9.60
CA THR A 218 7.07 3.92 9.66
C THR A 218 7.22 5.32 10.24
N ARG A 219 6.28 6.22 9.91
CA ARG A 219 6.21 7.57 10.47
C ARG A 219 5.90 7.57 11.96
N PHE A 220 4.82 6.90 12.38
CA PHE A 220 4.39 6.92 13.78
C PHE A 220 5.46 6.40 14.72
N GLN A 221 6.16 5.35 14.30
CA GLN A 221 7.22 4.79 15.10
C GLN A 221 8.45 5.72 15.15
N HIS A 222 8.82 6.39 14.05
CA HIS A 222 9.85 7.45 14.06
C HIS A 222 9.53 8.53 15.10
N ILE A 223 8.27 8.98 15.14
CA ILE A 223 7.84 10.02 16.09
C ILE A 223 7.85 9.51 17.54
N LYS A 224 7.39 8.28 17.80
CA LYS A 224 7.44 7.65 19.13
C LYS A 224 8.89 7.52 19.62
N ASP A 225 9.80 7.09 18.75
CA ASP A 225 11.22 6.93 19.07
C ASP A 225 11.87 8.30 19.38
N ALA A 226 11.55 9.34 18.60
CA ALA A 226 12.03 10.70 18.81
C ALA A 226 11.55 11.31 20.14
N LYS A 227 10.26 11.12 20.50
CA LYS A 227 9.68 11.65 21.76
C LYS A 227 10.20 10.96 23.01
N SER A 228 10.52 9.67 22.93
CA SER A 228 10.94 8.87 24.09
C SER A 228 12.41 9.04 24.47
N GLY A 229 13.20 9.82 23.71
CA GLY A 229 14.64 9.97 23.91
C GLY A 229 15.44 8.67 23.74
N LYS A 230 14.78 7.55 23.35
CA LYS A 230 15.37 6.23 23.18
C LYS A 230 16.03 6.06 21.80
N VAL A 231 16.76 7.08 21.33
CA VAL A 231 17.73 6.88 20.24
C VAL A 231 18.93 6.14 20.85
N LYS A 232 18.78 4.83 21.08
CA LYS A 232 19.91 4.00 21.51
C LYS A 232 20.92 3.96 20.36
N LYS A 233 22.06 4.65 20.51
CA LYS A 233 23.23 4.51 19.64
C LYS A 233 23.49 3.00 19.41
N GLY A 234 23.33 2.52 18.18
CA GLY A 234 23.72 1.18 17.77
C GLY A 234 22.61 0.17 17.45
N LYS A 235 21.32 0.44 17.70
CA LYS A 235 20.22 -0.39 17.17
C LYS A 235 19.54 0.29 15.99
N LYS A 236 19.80 -0.20 14.77
CA LYS A 236 19.05 0.18 13.56
C LYS A 236 17.61 -0.36 13.71
N SER A 237 16.68 0.48 14.14
CA SER A 237 15.25 0.15 14.19
C SER A 237 14.60 0.48 12.84
N SER A 238 13.46 -0.16 12.53
CA SER A 238 12.68 -0.02 11.29
C SER A 238 12.10 1.38 10.99
N ASN A 239 12.64 2.40 11.64
CA ASN A 239 11.90 3.60 12.02
C ASN A 239 12.66 4.88 11.65
N SER A 240 13.76 4.77 10.90
CA SER A 240 14.56 5.89 10.40
C SER A 240 14.22 6.18 8.93
N PHE A 241 14.72 7.30 8.40
CA PHE A 241 14.72 7.58 6.94
C PHE A 241 15.24 6.40 6.11
N GLU A 242 16.02 5.47 6.68
CA GLU A 242 16.50 4.26 6.02
C GLU A 242 15.38 3.28 5.61
N PHE A 243 14.18 3.40 6.20
CA PHE A 243 13.02 2.56 5.88
C PHE A 243 12.11 3.18 4.82
N THR A 244 12.45 4.38 4.35
CA THR A 244 11.87 4.94 3.13
C THR A 244 12.45 4.23 1.91
N SER A 245 11.58 3.86 0.97
CA SER A 245 11.94 3.06 -0.20
C SER A 245 12.00 3.91 -1.46
N TRP A 246 12.96 3.60 -2.32
CA TRP A 246 12.96 4.07 -3.70
C TRP A 246 11.98 3.24 -4.52
N TRP A 247 11.28 3.87 -5.45
CA TRP A 247 10.64 3.12 -6.53
C TRP A 247 11.70 2.69 -7.54
N ALA A 248 11.44 1.61 -8.27
CA ALA A 248 12.39 1.02 -9.21
C ALA A 248 11.63 0.22 -10.28
N ASP A 249 12.29 -0.02 -11.41
CA ASP A 249 11.81 -0.97 -12.41
C ASP A 249 12.06 -2.44 -12.00
N ALA A 250 11.61 -3.39 -12.82
CA ALA A 250 11.78 -4.82 -12.56
C ALA A 250 13.23 -5.32 -12.63
N SER A 251 14.15 -4.49 -13.13
CA SER A 251 15.60 -4.73 -13.11
C SER A 251 16.27 -4.10 -11.87
N ASN A 252 15.48 -3.59 -10.92
CA ASN A 252 15.90 -2.92 -9.70
C ASN A 252 16.63 -1.60 -9.93
N LYS A 253 16.46 -0.96 -11.09
CA LYS A 253 17.01 0.36 -11.37
C LYS A 253 16.14 1.42 -10.70
N PRO A 254 16.67 2.23 -9.77
CA PRO A 254 15.87 3.23 -9.07
C PRO A 254 15.30 4.30 -10.01
N ILE A 255 14.06 4.69 -9.75
CA ILE A 255 13.34 5.79 -10.41
C ILE A 255 13.19 6.91 -9.39
N THR A 256 14.09 7.90 -9.45
CA THR A 256 14.24 8.89 -8.37
C THR A 256 13.62 10.25 -8.68
N ASP A 257 13.60 10.68 -9.95
CA ASP A 257 13.00 11.96 -10.33
C ASP A 257 11.48 11.93 -10.13
N LEU A 258 10.91 13.05 -9.66
CA LEU A 258 9.49 13.14 -9.32
C LEU A 258 8.58 12.85 -10.51
N MET A 259 8.92 13.31 -11.72
CA MET A 259 8.07 13.13 -12.89
C MET A 259 8.13 11.69 -13.40
N ASP A 260 9.32 11.08 -13.38
CA ASP A 260 9.52 9.68 -13.72
C ASP A 260 8.79 8.77 -12.70
N PHE A 261 8.84 9.13 -11.42
CA PHE A 261 8.10 8.48 -10.35
C PHE A 261 6.59 8.64 -10.55
N ALA A 262 6.11 9.84 -10.88
CA ALA A 262 4.70 10.09 -11.22
C ALA A 262 4.24 9.21 -12.37
N ASN A 263 5.03 9.16 -13.44
CA ASN A 263 4.77 8.37 -14.63
C ASN A 263 4.58 6.87 -14.35
N THR A 264 5.21 6.35 -13.29
CA THR A 264 5.25 4.92 -13.01
C THR A 264 4.48 4.55 -11.74
N PHE A 265 4.85 5.09 -10.58
CA PHE A 265 4.22 4.80 -9.29
C PHE A 265 2.76 5.27 -9.22
N PHE A 266 2.45 6.44 -9.82
CA PHE A 266 1.10 7.02 -9.80
C PHE A 266 0.25 6.64 -11.01
N ALA A 267 0.71 5.74 -11.88
CA ALA A 267 -0.20 5.14 -12.86
C ALA A 267 -1.40 4.51 -12.11
N LYS A 268 -2.63 4.79 -12.57
CA LYS A 268 -3.88 4.40 -11.88
C LYS A 268 -3.86 2.94 -11.42
N HIS A 269 -3.47 2.02 -12.29
CA HIS A 269 -3.33 0.60 -11.98
C HIS A 269 -2.33 0.35 -10.84
N THR A 270 -1.13 0.93 -10.95
CA THR A 270 -0.02 0.75 -10.02
C THR A 270 -0.37 1.23 -8.61
N ILE A 271 -0.83 2.46 -8.46
CA ILE A 271 -1.11 3.00 -7.11
C ILE A 271 -2.22 2.22 -6.41
N LEU A 272 -3.27 1.83 -7.16
CA LEU A 272 -4.40 1.10 -6.60
C LEU A 272 -3.99 -0.32 -6.21
N ASN A 273 -3.16 -0.99 -7.01
CA ASN A 273 -2.57 -2.27 -6.63
C ASN A 273 -1.67 -2.13 -5.40
N ILE A 274 -0.85 -1.09 -5.29
CA ILE A 274 -0.01 -0.89 -4.10
C ILE A 274 -0.91 -0.76 -2.86
N LEU A 275 -1.92 0.11 -2.90
CA LEU A 275 -2.81 0.38 -1.78
C LEU A 275 -3.68 -0.83 -1.37
N THR A 276 -4.14 -1.64 -2.34
CA THR A 276 -5.12 -2.72 -2.10
C THR A 276 -4.50 -4.11 -2.04
N ARG A 277 -3.37 -4.33 -2.72
CA ARG A 277 -2.74 -5.64 -2.89
C ARG A 277 -1.32 -5.73 -2.38
N TYR A 278 -0.53 -4.66 -2.31
CA TYR A 278 0.89 -4.75 -1.93
C TYR A 278 1.26 -3.98 -0.65
N CYS A 279 0.25 -3.57 0.10
CA CYS A 279 0.36 -3.29 1.51
C CYS A 279 0.03 -4.53 2.34
N VAL A 280 0.71 -4.66 3.48
CA VAL A 280 0.48 -5.70 4.48
C VAL A 280 0.26 -5.03 5.82
N PHE A 281 -0.93 -5.21 6.38
CA PHE A 281 -1.22 -4.80 7.75
C PHE A 281 -1.02 -6.00 8.67
N THR A 282 -0.12 -5.86 9.64
CA THR A 282 0.22 -6.93 10.57
C THR A 282 -0.74 -6.95 11.76
N SER A 283 -0.82 -8.06 12.48
CA SER A 283 -1.57 -8.20 13.73
C SER A 283 -0.99 -7.33 14.86
N ASP A 284 0.30 -6.95 14.76
CA ASP A 284 0.94 -5.90 15.58
C ASP A 284 0.54 -4.47 15.13
N LYS A 285 -0.49 -4.35 14.29
CA LYS A 285 -1.04 -3.09 13.77
C LYS A 285 0.01 -2.23 13.04
N GLN A 286 0.94 -2.89 12.33
CA GLN A 286 1.94 -2.23 11.50
C GLN A 286 1.57 -2.34 10.02
N LEU A 287 1.49 -1.22 9.32
CA LEU A 287 1.35 -1.17 7.87
C LEU A 287 2.74 -1.24 7.23
N LEU A 288 2.95 -2.20 6.35
CA LEU A 288 4.17 -2.38 5.58
C LEU A 288 3.84 -2.29 4.08
N ALA A 289 4.48 -1.36 3.37
CA ALA A 289 4.40 -1.28 1.92
C ALA A 289 5.51 -2.14 1.30
N MET A 290 5.16 -3.01 0.36
CA MET A 290 6.17 -3.83 -0.34
C MET A 290 7.07 -2.96 -1.22
N ARG A 291 8.34 -3.39 -1.32
CA ARG A 291 9.34 -2.82 -2.23
C ARG A 291 9.15 -3.34 -3.66
N PRO A 292 9.62 -2.62 -4.70
CA PRO A 292 9.38 -2.99 -6.09
C PRO A 292 9.78 -4.44 -6.41
N TYR A 293 10.96 -4.88 -5.96
CA TYR A 293 11.43 -6.25 -6.17
C TYR A 293 10.55 -7.32 -5.52
N GLN A 294 9.90 -7.00 -4.39
CA GLN A 294 8.97 -7.91 -3.72
C GLN A 294 7.70 -8.03 -4.54
N ILE A 295 7.18 -6.90 -5.06
CA ILE A 295 6.00 -6.88 -5.94
C ILE A 295 6.28 -7.69 -7.21
N VAL A 296 7.42 -7.45 -7.87
CA VAL A 296 7.84 -8.18 -9.09
C VAL A 296 7.94 -9.68 -8.82
N ALA A 297 8.55 -10.08 -7.70
CA ALA A 297 8.65 -11.50 -7.33
C ALA A 297 7.25 -12.13 -7.13
N THR A 298 6.36 -11.45 -6.41
CA THR A 298 4.99 -11.93 -6.18
C THR A 298 4.18 -12.03 -7.48
N GLU A 299 4.23 -11.01 -8.35
CA GLU A 299 3.54 -11.03 -9.64
C GLU A 299 4.07 -12.12 -10.57
N ARG A 300 5.39 -12.34 -10.60
CA ARG A 300 5.99 -13.43 -11.38
C ARG A 300 5.59 -14.81 -10.87
N ILE A 301 5.44 -14.99 -9.56
CA ILE A 301 4.93 -16.24 -8.98
C ILE A 301 3.46 -16.46 -9.37
N LEU A 302 2.61 -15.44 -9.21
CA LEU A 302 1.18 -15.52 -9.58
C LEU A 302 1.01 -15.84 -11.08
N ASN A 303 1.74 -15.13 -11.94
CA ASN A 303 1.73 -15.34 -13.39
C ASN A 303 2.23 -16.75 -13.73
N ARG A 304 3.31 -17.23 -13.09
CA ARG A 304 3.80 -18.60 -13.29
C ARG A 304 2.76 -19.65 -12.91
N ILE A 305 2.05 -19.47 -11.79
CA ILE A 305 0.95 -20.37 -11.37
C ILE A 305 -0.15 -20.38 -12.44
N GLU A 306 -0.60 -19.20 -12.87
CA GLU A 306 -1.65 -19.06 -13.89
C GLU A 306 -1.28 -19.72 -15.22
N ILE A 307 -0.10 -19.41 -15.76
CA ILE A 307 0.42 -20.03 -16.99
C ILE A 307 0.50 -21.55 -16.83
N SER A 308 1.03 -22.04 -15.71
CA SER A 308 1.23 -23.48 -15.51
C SER A 308 -0.08 -24.24 -15.40
N THR A 309 -1.10 -23.64 -14.79
CA THR A 309 -2.47 -24.17 -14.74
C THR A 309 -3.08 -24.20 -16.14
N ASN A 310 -3.07 -23.07 -16.86
CA ASN A 310 -3.71 -22.93 -18.17
C ASN A 310 -3.07 -23.83 -19.24
N TYR A 311 -1.74 -23.95 -19.23
CA TYR A 311 -1.00 -24.81 -20.16
C TYR A 311 -0.81 -26.24 -19.65
N LYS A 312 -1.51 -26.65 -18.59
CA LYS A 312 -1.51 -28.02 -18.02
C LYS A 312 -0.11 -28.56 -17.72
N LYS A 313 0.76 -27.71 -17.16
CA LYS A 313 2.14 -28.05 -16.80
C LYS A 313 2.29 -28.51 -15.34
N LEU A 314 1.23 -28.49 -14.55
CA LEU A 314 1.24 -28.86 -13.13
C LEU A 314 1.91 -30.23 -12.90
N GLY A 315 2.71 -30.34 -11.83
CA GLY A 315 3.50 -31.55 -11.53
C GLY A 315 4.85 -31.64 -12.25
N SER A 316 5.18 -30.70 -13.14
CA SER A 316 6.49 -30.62 -13.81
C SER A 316 7.41 -29.56 -13.18
N ILE A 317 8.72 -29.65 -13.46
CA ILE A 317 9.70 -28.62 -13.06
C ILE A 317 9.36 -27.26 -13.67
N GLU A 318 8.81 -27.24 -14.90
CA GLU A 318 8.45 -26.00 -15.60
C GLU A 318 7.27 -25.26 -14.95
N ALA A 319 6.46 -25.95 -14.14
CA ALA A 319 5.36 -25.32 -13.43
C ALA A 319 5.82 -24.37 -12.32
N GLY A 320 7.04 -24.56 -11.83
CA GLY A 320 7.61 -23.80 -10.73
C GLY A 320 8.68 -22.80 -11.16
N GLY A 321 9.51 -22.44 -10.18
CA GLY A 321 10.63 -21.54 -10.32
C GLY A 321 11.19 -21.18 -8.95
N TYR A 322 12.21 -20.33 -8.92
CA TYR A 322 12.78 -19.82 -7.67
C TYR A 322 12.95 -18.30 -7.73
N ILE A 323 12.89 -17.66 -6.56
CA ILE A 323 13.22 -16.25 -6.38
C ILE A 323 14.47 -16.17 -5.53
N TRP A 324 15.51 -15.52 -6.06
CA TRP A 324 16.76 -15.34 -5.34
C TRP A 324 16.84 -13.94 -4.72
N HIS A 325 16.55 -13.86 -3.43
CA HIS A 325 16.62 -12.64 -2.63
C HIS A 325 17.68 -12.77 -1.53
N THR A 326 18.53 -11.76 -1.38
CA THR A 326 19.56 -11.72 -0.33
C THR A 326 18.98 -11.80 1.09
N THR A 327 19.78 -12.17 2.08
CA THR A 327 19.36 -12.25 3.48
C THR A 327 19.05 -10.87 4.04
N GLY A 328 17.94 -10.74 4.79
CA GLY A 328 17.47 -9.46 5.33
C GLY A 328 16.68 -8.58 4.35
N SER A 329 16.45 -8.99 3.10
CA SER A 329 15.70 -8.19 2.11
C SER A 329 14.18 -8.22 2.29
N GLY A 330 13.65 -8.92 3.29
CA GLY A 330 12.21 -9.09 3.50
C GLY A 330 11.59 -10.27 2.73
N LYS A 331 12.31 -11.41 2.66
CA LYS A 331 11.80 -12.66 2.06
C LYS A 331 10.48 -13.11 2.70
N THR A 332 10.41 -13.13 4.03
CA THR A 332 9.22 -13.56 4.80
C THR A 332 7.96 -12.76 4.45
N LEU A 333 8.09 -11.44 4.36
CA LEU A 333 6.98 -10.57 3.93
C LEU A 333 6.52 -10.92 2.50
N THR A 334 7.48 -11.13 1.60
CA THR A 334 7.22 -11.44 0.18
C THR A 334 6.52 -12.78 0.05
N SER A 335 7.02 -13.82 0.71
CA SER A 335 6.44 -15.16 0.66
C SER A 335 5.06 -15.21 1.31
N PHE A 336 4.88 -14.55 2.47
CA PHE A 336 3.58 -14.45 3.11
C PHE A 336 2.55 -13.79 2.19
N LYS A 337 2.87 -12.61 1.66
CA LYS A 337 1.91 -11.89 0.82
C LYS A 337 1.58 -12.66 -0.45
N THR A 338 2.57 -13.32 -1.04
CA THR A 338 2.35 -14.22 -2.18
C THR A 338 1.40 -15.36 -1.81
N ALA A 339 1.60 -16.03 -0.66
CA ALA A 339 0.70 -17.09 -0.21
C ALA A 339 -0.73 -16.59 0.02
N GLN A 340 -0.90 -15.40 0.58
CA GLN A 340 -2.20 -14.75 0.77
C GLN A 340 -2.91 -14.45 -0.56
N LEU A 341 -2.18 -14.03 -1.58
CA LEU A 341 -2.76 -13.74 -2.90
C LEU A 341 -3.10 -15.04 -3.65
N VAL A 342 -2.20 -16.03 -3.60
CA VAL A 342 -2.42 -17.34 -4.22
C VAL A 342 -3.60 -18.08 -3.58
N SER A 343 -3.77 -18.00 -2.26
CA SER A 343 -4.88 -18.69 -1.56
C SER A 343 -6.25 -18.13 -1.91
N ARG A 344 -6.33 -16.93 -2.50
CA ARG A 344 -7.58 -16.31 -2.98
C ARG A 344 -7.93 -16.69 -4.41
N LEU A 345 -7.08 -17.46 -5.10
CA LEU A 345 -7.38 -17.96 -6.44
C LEU A 345 -8.37 -19.14 -6.32
N ASP A 346 -9.50 -19.05 -7.01
CA ASP A 346 -10.59 -20.03 -6.88
C ASP A 346 -10.16 -21.45 -7.26
N TYR A 347 -9.19 -21.60 -8.17
CA TYR A 347 -8.65 -22.87 -8.63
C TYR A 347 -7.47 -23.41 -7.78
N VAL A 348 -7.10 -22.74 -6.68
CA VAL A 348 -6.04 -23.20 -5.77
C VAL A 348 -6.64 -23.65 -4.44
N ASP A 349 -6.68 -24.95 -4.19
CA ASP A 349 -7.29 -25.50 -2.97
C ASP A 349 -6.48 -25.16 -1.71
N LYS A 350 -5.16 -25.32 -1.78
CA LYS A 350 -4.23 -25.21 -0.64
C LYS A 350 -2.93 -24.54 -1.05
N VAL A 351 -2.39 -23.72 -0.17
CA VAL A 351 -1.05 -23.15 -0.25
C VAL A 351 -0.23 -23.66 0.92
N LEU A 352 0.75 -24.51 0.64
CA LEU A 352 1.69 -24.99 1.64
C LEU A 352 2.93 -24.09 1.67
N PHE A 353 3.16 -23.48 2.82
CA PHE A 353 4.38 -22.73 3.10
C PHE A 353 5.33 -23.62 3.90
N VAL A 354 6.40 -24.08 3.23
CA VAL A 354 7.36 -25.05 3.79
C VAL A 354 8.66 -24.34 4.16
N VAL A 355 9.12 -24.58 5.38
CA VAL A 355 10.41 -24.07 5.88
C VAL A 355 11.27 -25.19 6.46
N ASP A 356 12.58 -24.97 6.55
CA ASP A 356 13.46 -25.89 7.29
C ASP A 356 13.31 -25.68 8.81
N ARG A 357 13.51 -26.73 9.62
CA ARG A 357 13.41 -26.69 11.08
C ARG A 357 14.40 -25.71 11.72
N LYS A 358 15.56 -25.50 11.09
CA LYS A 358 16.56 -24.51 11.55
C LYS A 358 16.13 -23.06 11.29
N ASP A 359 15.32 -22.84 10.26
CA ASP A 359 14.80 -21.52 9.90
C ASP A 359 13.38 -21.28 10.47
N LEU A 360 12.65 -22.33 10.87
CA LEU A 360 11.46 -22.24 11.70
C LEU A 360 11.85 -22.00 13.17
N ASP A 361 12.58 -20.91 13.39
CA ASP A 361 12.74 -20.36 14.71
C ASP A 361 11.39 -19.80 15.20
N TYR A 362 11.30 -19.63 16.52
CA TYR A 362 10.22 -18.88 17.17
C TYR A 362 9.93 -17.53 16.50
N GLN A 363 10.96 -16.93 15.89
CA GLN A 363 10.85 -15.71 15.12
C GLN A 363 10.04 -15.89 13.83
N THR A 364 10.28 -16.93 13.03
CA THR A 364 9.49 -17.19 11.81
C THR A 364 8.03 -17.47 12.17
N MET A 365 7.78 -18.32 13.17
CA MET A 365 6.41 -18.55 13.66
C MET A 365 5.74 -17.25 14.10
N ARG A 366 6.42 -16.41 14.90
CA ARG A 366 5.89 -15.10 15.30
C ARG A 366 5.66 -14.18 14.12
N GLU A 367 6.57 -14.10 13.16
CA GLU A 367 6.39 -13.28 11.96
C GLU A 367 5.19 -13.75 11.15
N TYR A 368 4.92 -15.05 11.06
CA TYR A 368 3.72 -15.55 10.39
C TYR A 368 2.43 -15.30 11.17
N ASP A 369 2.45 -15.48 12.49
CA ASP A 369 1.33 -15.12 13.37
C ASP A 369 1.05 -13.61 13.36
N LYS A 370 2.09 -12.81 13.07
CA LYS A 370 1.95 -11.37 12.79
C LYS A 370 1.18 -11.08 11.51
N PHE A 371 1.04 -12.02 10.59
CA PHE A 371 0.35 -11.76 9.34
C PHE A 371 -0.99 -12.48 9.24
N GLU A 372 -1.15 -13.62 9.92
CA GLU A 372 -2.44 -14.31 10.08
C GLU A 372 -2.45 -15.07 11.42
N LYS A 373 -3.28 -14.61 12.34
CA LYS A 373 -3.35 -15.16 13.70
C LYS A 373 -3.78 -16.63 13.66
N GLY A 374 -2.96 -17.52 14.20
CA GLY A 374 -3.19 -18.96 14.17
C GLY A 374 -2.73 -19.65 12.89
N ALA A 375 -2.22 -18.95 11.88
CA ALA A 375 -1.56 -19.58 10.72
C ALA A 375 -0.26 -20.27 11.14
N ALA A 376 0.42 -19.69 12.14
CA ALA A 376 1.58 -20.29 12.79
C ALA A 376 1.19 -21.28 13.90
N ASN A 377 -0.07 -21.77 13.94
CA ASN A 377 -0.45 -22.90 14.79
C ASN A 377 0.63 -23.94 14.63
N SER A 378 1.40 -24.10 15.70
CA SER A 378 2.61 -24.88 15.67
C SER A 378 2.16 -26.27 15.26
N ASN A 379 2.50 -26.65 14.03
CA ASN A 379 2.45 -28.03 13.60
C ASN A 379 3.46 -28.73 14.51
N THR A 380 3.08 -29.07 15.74
CA THR A 380 3.90 -29.74 16.74
C THR A 380 3.97 -31.22 16.42
N SER A 381 3.01 -31.72 15.63
CA SER A 381 2.91 -33.10 15.18
C SER A 381 2.35 -33.20 13.75
N THR A 382 2.59 -34.33 13.10
CA THR A 382 1.96 -34.70 11.82
C THR A 382 0.44 -34.84 11.92
N SER A 383 -0.10 -35.12 13.12
CA SER A 383 -1.55 -35.19 13.33
C SER A 383 -2.26 -33.84 13.21
N VAL A 384 -1.61 -32.74 13.61
CA VAL A 384 -2.15 -31.38 13.41
C VAL A 384 -2.11 -31.01 11.94
N LEU A 385 -1.00 -31.32 11.24
CA LEU A 385 -0.86 -31.08 9.82
C LEU A 385 -1.94 -31.80 9.01
N LYS A 386 -2.20 -33.09 9.33
CA LYS A 386 -3.27 -33.88 8.71
C LYS A 386 -4.64 -33.21 8.88
N LYS A 387 -4.98 -32.77 10.10
CA LYS A 387 -6.24 -32.05 10.37
C LYS A 387 -6.37 -30.76 9.57
N GLN A 388 -5.28 -30.01 9.37
CA GLN A 388 -5.29 -28.79 8.57
C GLN A 388 -5.47 -29.07 7.07
N LEU A 389 -4.81 -30.11 6.56
CA LEU A 389 -4.96 -30.54 5.17
C LEU A 389 -6.40 -30.99 4.88
N GLU A 390 -7.02 -31.72 5.82
CA GLU A 390 -8.41 -32.19 5.72
C GLU A 390 -9.46 -31.09 5.95
N ASN A 391 -9.11 -29.99 6.62
CA ASN A 391 -10.04 -28.88 6.87
C ASN A 391 -10.17 -27.97 5.63
N PRO A 392 -11.32 -27.92 4.94
CA PRO A 392 -11.49 -27.10 3.73
C PRO A 392 -11.31 -25.59 3.98
N ASN A 393 -11.54 -25.11 5.20
CA ASN A 393 -11.38 -23.69 5.54
C ASN A 393 -9.92 -23.27 5.75
N SER A 394 -8.99 -24.22 5.89
CA SER A 394 -7.55 -23.92 6.07
C SER A 394 -6.85 -23.85 4.72
N ARG A 395 -6.90 -22.69 4.05
CA ARG A 395 -6.30 -22.53 2.70
C ARG A 395 -4.80 -22.29 2.72
N ILE A 396 -4.25 -21.67 3.76
CA ILE A 396 -2.80 -21.48 3.95
C ILE A 396 -2.34 -22.39 5.10
N ILE A 397 -1.31 -23.19 4.86
CA ILE A 397 -0.78 -24.15 5.82
C ILE A 397 0.73 -23.96 5.94
N ILE A 398 1.22 -23.74 7.16
CA ILE A 398 2.64 -23.57 7.45
C ILE A 398 3.20 -24.87 8.03
N THR A 399 4.25 -25.42 7.43
CA THR A 399 4.85 -26.67 7.90
C THR A 399 6.36 -26.70 7.73
N THR A 400 6.99 -27.69 8.33
CA THR A 400 8.42 -28.00 8.14
C THR A 400 8.59 -29.11 7.12
N ILE A 401 9.69 -29.10 6.38
CA ILE A 401 10.00 -30.18 5.41
C ILE A 401 9.94 -31.58 6.06
N GLN A 402 10.45 -31.71 7.29
CA GLN A 402 10.49 -32.98 8.03
C GLN A 402 9.12 -33.53 8.45
N LYS A 403 8.03 -32.79 8.24
CA LYS A 403 6.66 -33.28 8.49
C LYS A 403 5.93 -33.68 7.23
N LEU A 404 6.52 -33.37 6.07
CA LEU A 404 6.03 -33.78 4.76
C LEU A 404 6.71 -35.06 4.29
N ASP A 405 7.94 -35.30 4.76
CA ASP A 405 8.60 -36.61 4.74
C ASP A 405 7.85 -37.62 5.64
#